data_AF-N9TBL1-F1
#
_entry.id   AF-N9TBL1-F1
#
_cell.length_a   1.000
_cell.length_b   1.000
_cell.length_c   1.000
_cell.angle_alpha   90.00
_cell.angle_beta   90.00
_cell.angle_gamma   90.00
#
_symmetry.space_group_name_H-M   'P 1'
#
loop_
_entity.id
_entity.type
_entity.pdbx_description
1 polymer ?
#
loop_
_entity_poly.entity_id
_entity_poly.type
_entity_poly.pdbx_seq_one_letter_code
_entity_poly.pdbx_strand_id
1 'polypeptide(L)'
;MDVWNNMFTKLCCIDKELIYKEVYGLDLPSRWNLFNKEQQDRFRDEETQRIKISMKSLLETMHIVQVSDRTIKKFVGYSLSQFRFDEKIRKEIEEIALSSCNIITESIESNKERALSKMRELYNAVYLTEE
;
A
#
# COMPACT_ATOMS: atom_id res chain seq x y z
N MET A 1 12.46 6.71 7.56
CA MET A 1 11.05 6.49 7.15
C MET A 1 10.73 7.38 5.97
N ASP A 2 10.91 8.69 6.10
CA ASP A 2 10.53 9.67 5.07
C ASP A 2 11.18 9.42 3.71
N VAL A 3 12.42 8.94 3.66
CA VAL A 3 13.12 8.64 2.39
C VAL A 3 12.38 7.57 1.57
N TRP A 4 12.00 6.44 2.18
CA TRP A 4 11.34 5.34 1.47
C TRP A 4 9.93 5.71 1.01
N ASN A 5 9.17 6.40 1.86
CA ASN A 5 7.84 6.90 1.52
C ASN A 5 7.92 7.96 0.40
N ASN A 6 8.89 8.87 0.47
CA ASN A 6 9.10 9.89 -0.56
C ASN A 6 9.55 9.28 -1.89
N MET A 7 10.43 8.27 -1.85
CA MET A 7 10.84 7.53 -3.06
C MET A 7 9.66 6.81 -3.70
N PHE A 8 8.83 6.14 -2.90
CA PHE A 8 7.62 5.47 -3.40
C PHE A 8 6.65 6.44 -4.04
N THR A 9 6.32 7.55 -3.38
CA THR A 9 5.44 8.59 -3.93
C THR A 9 6.00 9.16 -5.23
N LYS A 10 7.30 9.43 -5.30
CA LYS A 10 7.95 9.93 -6.52
C LYS A 10 7.88 8.90 -7.66
N LEU A 11 8.15 7.63 -7.39
CA LEU A 11 8.04 6.56 -8.40
C LEU A 11 6.60 6.45 -8.92
N CYS A 12 5.59 6.47 -8.04
CA CYS A 12 4.19 6.47 -8.46
C CYS A 12 3.84 7.69 -9.34
N CYS A 13 4.38 8.87 -9.05
CA CYS A 13 4.18 10.06 -9.89
C CYS A 13 4.84 9.91 -11.27
N ILE A 14 6.08 9.40 -11.32
CA ILE A 14 6.80 9.16 -12.57
C ILE A 14 6.07 8.11 -13.42
N ASP A 15 5.63 7.01 -12.80
CA ASP A 15 4.91 5.94 -13.46
C ASP A 15 3.59 6.44 -14.08
N LYS A 16 2.86 7.30 -13.37
CA LYS A 16 1.65 7.96 -13.90
C LYS A 16 1.97 8.81 -15.13
N GLU A 17 2.99 9.65 -15.04
CA GLU A 17 3.39 10.54 -16.14
C GLU A 17 3.81 9.73 -17.37
N LEU A 18 4.57 8.63 -17.18
CA LEU A 18 4.96 7.72 -18.26
C LEU A 18 3.76 7.07 -18.92
N ILE A 19 2.79 6.54 -18.15
CA ILE A 19 1.58 5.94 -18.72
C ILE A 19 0.79 6.96 -19.56
N TYR A 20 0.60 8.18 -19.03
CA TYR A 20 -0.11 9.23 -19.77
C TYR A 20 0.60 9.64 -21.07
N LYS A 21 1.93 9.75 -21.02
CA LYS A 21 2.73 10.20 -22.14
C LYS A 21 2.91 9.13 -23.21
N GLU A 22 3.21 7.89 -22.83
CA GLU A 22 3.51 6.79 -23.75
C GLU A 22 2.25 6.21 -24.40
N VAL A 23 1.15 6.09 -23.64
CA VAL A 23 -0.05 5.37 -24.09
C VAL A 23 -1.09 6.32 -24.70
N TYR A 24 -1.15 7.56 -24.22
CA TYR A 24 -2.20 8.50 -24.61
C TYR A 24 -1.67 9.77 -25.27
N GLY A 25 -0.35 10.00 -25.31
CA GLY A 25 0.26 11.18 -25.94
C GLY A 25 -0.17 12.50 -25.30
N LEU A 26 -0.54 12.49 -24.01
CA LEU A 26 -1.17 13.60 -23.31
C LEU A 26 -0.49 13.91 -21.98
N ASP A 27 -0.53 15.18 -21.57
CA ASP A 27 0.39 15.75 -20.59
C ASP A 27 -0.04 15.64 -19.11
N LEU A 28 -1.30 15.29 -18.74
CA LEU A 28 -1.69 15.30 -17.31
C LEU A 28 -2.97 14.50 -16.93
N PRO A 29 -3.15 14.19 -15.62
CA PRO A 29 -4.37 13.64 -15.00
C PRO A 29 -5.64 14.48 -15.17
N SER A 30 -5.53 15.76 -15.55
CA SER A 30 -6.65 16.69 -15.75
C SER A 30 -7.64 16.25 -16.84
N ARG A 31 -7.25 15.25 -17.65
CA ARG A 31 -8.06 14.66 -18.71
C ARG A 31 -8.65 13.29 -18.36
N TRP A 32 -8.56 12.83 -17.11
CA TRP A 32 -9.23 11.61 -16.64
C TRP A 32 -10.71 11.56 -17.03
N ASN A 33 -11.38 12.70 -16.95
CA ASN A 33 -12.80 12.84 -17.29
C ASN A 33 -13.09 12.77 -18.81
N LEU A 34 -12.05 12.78 -19.65
CA LEU A 34 -12.16 12.58 -21.10
C LEU A 34 -12.03 11.11 -21.50
N PHE A 35 -11.55 10.26 -20.61
CA PHE A 35 -11.44 8.82 -20.88
C PHE A 35 -12.82 8.18 -20.78
N ASN A 36 -13.13 7.30 -21.73
CA ASN A 36 -14.26 6.39 -21.57
C ASN A 36 -13.93 5.32 -20.51
N LYS A 37 -14.94 4.57 -20.06
CA LYS A 37 -14.79 3.58 -18.99
C LYS A 37 -13.70 2.53 -19.30
N GLU A 38 -13.63 2.05 -20.53
CA GLU A 38 -12.63 1.05 -20.95
C GLU A 38 -11.20 1.60 -20.93
N GLN A 39 -11.01 2.88 -21.26
CA GLN A 39 -9.72 3.57 -21.14
C GLN A 39 -9.33 3.82 -19.69
N GLN A 40 -10.30 4.16 -18.84
CA GLN A 40 -10.07 4.30 -17.39
C GLN A 40 -9.66 2.97 -16.77
N ASP A 41 -10.32 1.87 -17.13
CA ASP A 41 -10.00 0.54 -16.62
C ASP A 41 -8.59 0.11 -17.06
N ARG A 42 -8.24 0.27 -18.36
CA ARG A 42 -6.88 -0.01 -18.86
C ARG A 42 -5.80 0.82 -18.16
N PHE A 43 -6.05 2.11 -17.97
CA PHE A 43 -5.12 2.98 -17.25
C PHE A 43 -4.90 2.50 -15.81
N ARG A 44 -5.98 2.12 -15.11
CA ARG A 44 -5.88 1.60 -13.74
C ARG A 44 -5.12 0.30 -13.67
N ASP A 45 -5.32 -0.61 -14.63
CA ASP A 45 -4.56 -1.85 -14.71
C ASP A 45 -3.06 -1.57 -14.91
N GLU A 46 -2.69 -0.68 -15.82
CA GLU A 46 -1.28 -0.32 -16.06
C GLU A 46 -0.65 0.39 -14.86
N GLU A 47 -1.37 1.33 -14.23
CA GLU A 47 -0.95 2.02 -13.00
C GLU A 47 -0.64 0.99 -11.91
N THR A 48 -1.54 0.01 -11.73
CA THR A 48 -1.38 -1.07 -10.77
C THR A 48 -0.12 -1.88 -11.02
N GLN A 49 0.11 -2.28 -12.28
CA GLN A 49 1.28 -3.10 -12.62
C GLN A 49 2.58 -2.36 -12.34
N ARG A 50 2.67 -1.06 -12.68
CA ARG A 50 3.86 -0.25 -12.40
C ARG A 50 4.09 -0.07 -10.90
N ILE A 51 3.03 0.17 -10.12
CA ILE A 51 3.13 0.28 -8.66
C ILE A 51 3.67 -1.00 -8.04
N LYS A 52 3.25 -2.18 -8.52
CA LYS A 52 3.78 -3.47 -8.05
C LYS A 52 5.27 -3.60 -8.33
N ILE A 53 5.72 -3.22 -9.53
CA ILE A 53 7.14 -3.23 -9.90
C ILE A 53 7.94 -2.29 -8.99
N SER A 54 7.48 -1.05 -8.84
CA SER A 54 8.12 -0.04 -7.99
C SER A 54 8.19 -0.47 -6.52
N MET A 55 7.11 -1.06 -5.99
CA MET A 55 7.09 -1.58 -4.62
C MET A 55 8.07 -2.74 -4.44
N LYS A 56 8.10 -3.69 -5.37
CA LYS A 56 9.04 -4.82 -5.32
C LYS A 56 10.49 -4.34 -5.32
N SER A 57 10.83 -3.43 -6.24
CA SER A 57 12.18 -2.86 -6.33
C SER A 57 12.62 -2.14 -5.05
N LEU A 58 11.71 -1.38 -4.42
CA LEU A 58 11.99 -0.73 -3.14
C LEU A 58 12.18 -1.74 -2.00
N LEU A 59 11.34 -2.78 -1.92
CA LEU A 59 11.48 -3.83 -0.91
C LEU A 59 12.80 -4.60 -1.06
N GLU A 60 13.19 -4.94 -2.29
CA GLU A 60 14.49 -5.54 -2.60
C GLU A 60 15.65 -4.63 -2.18
N THR A 61 15.55 -3.33 -2.47
CA THR A 61 16.57 -2.34 -2.07
C THR A 61 16.67 -2.22 -0.55
N MET A 62 15.52 -2.18 0.15
CA MET A 62 15.45 -2.17 1.62
C MET A 62 16.07 -3.43 2.22
N HIS A 63 15.90 -4.59 1.56
CA HIS A 63 16.54 -5.84 1.98
C HIS A 63 18.06 -5.78 1.80
N ILE A 64 18.55 -5.31 0.64
CA ILE A 64 19.99 -5.16 0.35
C ILE A 64 20.68 -4.27 1.39
N VAL A 65 20.06 -3.15 1.75
CA VAL A 65 20.61 -2.19 2.73
C VAL A 65 20.24 -2.54 4.18
N GLN A 66 19.74 -3.76 4.42
CA GLN A 66 19.45 -4.34 5.74
C GLN A 66 18.58 -3.44 6.63
N VAL A 67 17.53 -2.87 6.04
CA VAL A 67 16.56 -2.06 6.78
C VAL A 67 15.83 -2.93 7.81
N SER A 68 15.61 -2.41 9.01
CA SER A 68 14.90 -3.14 10.06
C SER A 68 13.45 -3.48 9.68
N ASP A 69 12.99 -4.66 10.11
CA ASP A 69 11.62 -5.14 9.91
C ASP A 69 10.56 -4.12 10.33
N ARG A 70 10.80 -3.39 11.43
CA ARG A 70 9.90 -2.32 11.90
C ARG A 70 9.74 -1.22 10.85
N THR A 71 10.81 -0.87 10.16
CA THR A 71 10.79 0.18 9.13
C THR A 71 10.12 -0.32 7.86
N ILE A 72 10.36 -1.57 7.46
CA ILE A 72 9.69 -2.18 6.32
C ILE A 72 8.18 -2.33 6.59
N LYS A 73 7.76 -2.79 7.77
CA LYS A 73 6.34 -2.83 8.18
C LYS A 73 5.66 -1.47 8.07
N LYS A 74 6.33 -0.41 8.53
CA LYS A 74 5.79 0.95 8.44
C LYS A 74 5.71 1.46 7.00
N PHE A 75 6.70 1.12 6.16
CA PHE A 75 6.67 1.43 4.73
C PHE A 75 5.50 0.73 4.03
N VAL A 76 5.35 -0.58 4.22
CA VAL A 76 4.26 -1.36 3.63
C VAL A 76 2.91 -0.82 4.09
N GLY A 77 2.75 -0.53 5.39
CA GLY A 77 1.52 0.08 5.92
C GLY A 77 1.21 1.46 5.31
N TYR A 78 2.23 2.29 5.09
CA TYR A 78 2.09 3.56 4.39
C TYR A 78 1.64 3.36 2.94
N SER A 79 2.32 2.48 2.18
CA SER A 79 1.99 2.20 0.78
C SER A 79 0.56 1.69 0.65
N LEU A 80 0.14 0.73 1.48
CA LEU A 80 -1.23 0.20 1.49
C LEU A 80 -2.28 1.27 1.81
N SER A 81 -1.96 2.24 2.67
CA SER A 81 -2.89 3.33 3.01
C SER A 81 -3.20 4.25 1.81
N GLN A 82 -2.31 4.32 0.81
CA GLN A 82 -2.54 5.08 -0.42
C GLN A 82 -3.56 4.40 -1.37
N PHE A 83 -3.77 3.09 -1.22
CA PHE A 83 -4.65 2.28 -2.09
C PHE A 83 -5.95 1.86 -1.42
N ARG A 84 -6.40 2.59 -0.39
CA ARG A 84 -7.53 2.23 0.48
C ARG A 84 -8.82 1.81 -0.24
N PHE A 85 -9.03 2.25 -1.48
CA PHE A 85 -10.25 1.99 -2.25
C PHE A 85 -10.13 0.83 -3.24
N ASP A 86 -8.94 0.25 -3.40
CA ASP A 86 -8.71 -0.86 -4.32
C ASP A 86 -8.24 -2.12 -3.59
N GLU A 87 -9.22 -2.88 -3.11
CA GLU A 87 -9.00 -4.07 -2.27
C GLU A 87 -8.24 -5.18 -3.02
N LYS A 88 -8.38 -5.26 -4.35
CA LYS A 88 -7.67 -6.25 -5.16
C LYS A 88 -6.18 -5.90 -5.24
N ILE A 89 -5.87 -4.65 -5.57
CA ILE A 89 -4.49 -4.14 -5.60
C ILE A 89 -3.84 -4.29 -4.22
N ARG A 90 -4.59 -3.94 -3.18
CA ARG A 90 -4.12 -4.03 -1.80
C ARG A 90 -3.66 -5.45 -1.45
N LYS A 91 -4.46 -6.47 -1.77
CA LYS A 91 -4.09 -7.88 -1.51
C LYS A 91 -2.85 -8.30 -2.30
N GLU A 92 -2.76 -7.94 -3.57
CA GLU A 92 -1.58 -8.25 -4.40
C GLU A 92 -0.31 -7.59 -3.83
N ILE A 93 -0.42 -6.36 -3.33
CA ILE A 93 0.70 -5.66 -2.68
C ILE A 93 1.07 -6.30 -1.33
N GLU A 94 0.09 -6.71 -0.52
CA GLU A 94 0.32 -7.45 0.73
C GLU A 94 1.07 -8.77 0.46
N GLU A 95 0.70 -9.51 -0.59
CA GLU A 95 1.40 -10.74 -1.02
C GLU A 95 2.85 -10.48 -1.45
N ILE A 96 3.10 -9.37 -2.17
CA ILE A 96 4.47 -8.96 -2.55
C ILE A 96 5.29 -8.64 -1.30
N ALA A 97 4.71 -7.94 -0.31
CA ALA A 97 5.39 -7.62 0.94
C ALA A 97 5.70 -8.87 1.79
N LEU A 98 4.78 -9.83 1.83
CA LEU A 98 4.96 -11.11 2.53
C LEU A 98 6.07 -11.94 1.89
N SER A 99 6.05 -12.08 0.56
CA SER A 99 7.01 -12.89 -0.20
C SER A 99 8.42 -12.29 -0.22
N SER A 100 8.55 -10.97 -0.25
CA SER A 100 9.85 -10.29 -0.40
C SER A 100 10.58 -10.09 0.93
N CYS A 101 9.87 -10.10 2.07
CA CYS A 101 10.48 -9.74 3.34
C CYS A 101 10.14 -10.67 4.52
N ASN A 102 9.36 -11.75 4.34
CA ASN A 102 8.80 -12.54 5.45
C ASN A 102 8.08 -11.68 6.50
N ILE A 103 7.59 -10.52 6.09
CA ILE A 103 6.95 -9.55 6.98
C ILE A 103 5.47 -9.81 6.96
N ILE A 104 4.98 -10.46 8.02
CA ILE A 104 3.56 -10.50 8.32
C ILE A 104 3.11 -9.07 8.62
N THR A 105 2.44 -8.45 7.65
CA THR A 105 1.54 -7.33 7.91
C THR A 105 0.36 -7.89 8.66
N GLU A 106 0.19 -7.47 9.91
CA GLU A 106 -0.96 -7.85 10.73
C GLU A 106 -2.25 -7.59 9.94
N SER A 107 -2.97 -8.67 9.61
CA SER A 107 -4.20 -8.57 8.84
C SER A 107 -5.19 -7.65 9.57
N ILE A 108 -6.09 -6.99 8.82
CA ILE A 108 -7.14 -6.15 9.41
C ILE A 108 -7.94 -6.94 10.45
N GLU A 109 -8.13 -8.24 10.22
CA GLU A 109 -8.80 -9.17 11.12
C GLU A 109 -8.05 -9.30 12.45
N SER A 110 -6.72 -9.46 12.42
CA SER A 110 -5.89 -9.48 13.63
C SER A 110 -5.88 -8.14 14.39
N ASN A 111 -5.98 -7.02 13.67
CA ASN A 111 -6.09 -5.69 14.28
C ASN A 111 -7.46 -5.48 14.94
N LYS A 112 -8.53 -5.98 14.32
CA LYS A 112 -9.89 -5.94 14.85
C LYS A 112 -10.01 -6.83 16.09
N GLU A 113 -9.46 -8.04 16.06
CA GLU A 113 -9.38 -8.93 17.21
C GLU A 113 -8.57 -8.34 18.36
N ARG A 114 -7.43 -7.71 18.05
CA ARG A 114 -6.63 -7.01 19.07
C ARG A 114 -7.36 -5.82 19.66
N ALA A 115 -8.09 -5.05 18.85
CA ALA A 115 -8.91 -3.94 19.32
C ALA A 115 -10.06 -4.43 20.20
N LEU A 116 -10.72 -5.53 19.82
CA LEU A 116 -11.76 -6.18 20.62
C LEU A 116 -11.20 -6.72 21.94
N SER A 117 -10.00 -7.31 21.93
CA SER A 117 -9.31 -7.78 23.14
C SER A 117 -9.04 -6.61 24.11
N LYS A 118 -8.51 -5.50 23.61
CA LYS A 118 -8.28 -4.28 24.41
C LYS A 118 -9.57 -3.67 24.95
N MET A 119 -10.65 -3.67 24.15
CA MET A 119 -11.97 -3.23 24.62
C MET A 119 -12.51 -4.14 25.73
N ARG A 120 -12.31 -5.45 25.62
CA ARG A 120 -12.70 -6.41 26.67
C ARG A 120 -11.87 -6.25 27.93
N GLU A 121 -10.57 -6.03 27.81
CA GLU A 121 -9.70 -5.72 28.97
C GLU A 121 -10.15 -4.46 29.69
N LEU A 122 -10.45 -3.38 28.95
CA LEU A 122 -10.99 -2.14 29.52
C LEU A 122 -12.36 -2.36 30.16
N TYR A 123 -13.25 -3.10 29.50
CA TYR A 123 -14.56 -3.45 30.06
C TYR A 123 -14.41 -4.23 31.37
N ASN A 124 -13.55 -5.24 31.39
CA ASN A 124 -13.29 -6.05 32.59
C ASN A 124 -12.67 -5.21 33.71
N ALA A 125 -11.73 -4.31 33.37
CA ALA A 125 -11.09 -3.43 34.34
C ALA A 125 -12.01 -2.33 34.90
N VAL A 126 -13.11 -2.00 34.21
CA VAL A 126 -14.05 -0.96 34.63
C VAL A 126 -15.31 -1.55 35.27
N TYR A 127 -15.76 -2.72 34.82
CA TYR A 127 -17.05 -3.31 35.20
C TYR A 127 -16.95 -4.68 35.91
N LEU A 128 -15.81 -5.36 35.88
CA LEU A 128 -15.60 -6.63 36.60
C LEU A 128 -14.66 -6.48 37.80
N THR A 129 -14.18 -5.27 38.11
CA THR A 129 -13.57 -4.98 39.40
C THR A 129 -14.67 -4.57 40.38
N GLU A 130 -15.43 -5.56 40.86
CA GLU A 130 -16.04 -5.68 42.19
C GLU A 130 -17.10 -6.79 42.20
N GLU A 131 -16.65 -8.02 42.52
CA GLU A 131 -17.07 -8.79 43.70
C GLU A 131 -15.85 -9.57 44.25
#